data_AF-A0A7J3ZRT2-F1
#
_entry.id   AF-A0A7J3ZRT2-F1
#
_cell.length_a   1.000
_cell.length_b   1.000
_cell.length_c   1.000
_cell.angle_alpha   90.00
_cell.angle_beta   90.00
_cell.angle_gamma   90.00
#
_symmetry.space_group_name_H-M   'P 1'
#
loop_
_entity.id
_entity.type
_entity.pdbx_description
1 polymer ?
#
loop_
_entity_poly.entity_id
_entity_poly.type
_entity_poly.pdbx_seq_one_letter_code
_entity_poly.pdbx_strand_id
1 'polypeptide(L)'
;MNFYSLVHRKGIIMIGAHDSVRPIYESSRRFWTYKDEVKLILNLLGRKLLKVQDLITDRLRFEEAAEAYNKLINAKEKTLGIILKWKEN
;
A
#
# COMPACT_ATOMS: atom_id res chain seq x y z
N MET A 1 -8.04 20.38 -24.92
CA MET A 1 -7.77 20.32 -23.47
C MET A 1 -6.26 20.29 -23.26
N ASN A 2 -5.67 21.17 -22.45
CA ASN A 2 -4.21 21.21 -22.24
C ASN A 2 -3.83 21.40 -20.75
N PHE A 3 -2.56 21.17 -20.41
CA PHE A 3 -2.06 21.28 -19.03
C PHE A 3 -2.40 22.63 -18.39
N TYR A 4 -2.28 23.72 -19.15
CA TYR A 4 -2.63 25.04 -18.68
C TYR A 4 -4.10 25.14 -18.22
N SER A 5 -5.04 24.69 -19.04
CA SER A 5 -6.49 24.73 -18.74
C SER A 5 -6.90 23.84 -17.58
N LEU A 6 -6.19 22.71 -17.37
CA LEU A 6 -6.56 21.71 -16.37
C LEU A 6 -5.88 21.91 -15.03
N VAL A 7 -4.63 22.37 -15.03
CA VAL A 7 -3.78 22.39 -13.83
C VAL A 7 -3.45 23.83 -13.47
N HIS A 8 -2.73 24.53 -14.36
CA HIS A 8 -2.19 25.86 -14.05
C HIS A 8 -3.29 26.89 -13.79
N ARG A 9 -4.25 27.06 -14.72
CA ARG A 9 -5.35 28.02 -14.58
C ARG A 9 -6.20 27.77 -13.33
N LYS A 10 -6.27 26.51 -12.86
CA LYS A 10 -7.04 26.11 -11.68
C LYS A 10 -6.22 26.10 -10.39
N GLY A 11 -4.92 26.35 -10.45
CA GLY A 11 -4.03 26.27 -9.28
C GLY A 11 -3.91 24.86 -8.69
N ILE A 12 -4.12 23.81 -9.48
CA ILE A 12 -4.03 22.43 -9.01
C ILE A 12 -2.56 22.03 -8.84
N ILE A 13 -2.25 21.36 -7.73
CA ILE A 13 -0.95 20.73 -7.50
C ILE A 13 -1.08 19.23 -7.76
N MET A 14 -0.27 18.71 -8.69
CA MET A 14 -0.15 17.28 -8.92
C MET A 14 1.05 16.74 -8.16
N ILE A 15 0.83 15.71 -7.33
CA ILE A 15 1.88 15.03 -6.56
C ILE A 15 1.99 13.62 -7.12
N GLY A 16 3.16 13.24 -7.61
CA GLY A 16 3.44 11.84 -7.95
C GLY A 16 3.59 11.02 -6.66
N ALA A 17 2.88 9.90 -6.57
CA ALA A 17 2.92 8.99 -5.42
C ALA A 17 3.52 7.63 -5.84
N HIS A 18 4.76 7.65 -6.32
CA HIS A 18 5.46 6.45 -6.77
C HIS A 18 6.46 5.99 -5.71
N ASP A 19 6.49 4.70 -5.41
CA ASP A 19 7.34 4.14 -4.36
C ASP A 19 8.84 4.31 -4.66
N SER A 20 9.22 4.25 -5.95
CA SER A 20 10.62 4.32 -6.37
C SER A 20 11.25 5.73 -6.28
N VAL A 21 10.47 6.78 -5.98
CA VAL A 21 10.98 8.16 -5.91
C VAL A 21 11.04 8.69 -4.48
N ARG A 22 10.93 7.81 -3.48
CA ARG A 22 11.04 8.18 -2.07
C ARG A 22 12.42 8.79 -1.77
N PRO A 23 12.48 9.82 -0.92
CA PRO A 23 13.76 10.32 -0.44
C PRO A 23 14.48 9.25 0.40
N ILE A 24 15.80 9.18 0.25
CA ILE A 24 16.64 8.18 0.92
C ILE A 24 17.07 8.67 2.31
N TYR A 25 17.30 9.98 2.47
CA TYR A 25 17.91 10.55 3.67
C TYR A 25 16.89 11.23 4.59
N GLU A 26 16.20 12.26 4.10
CA GLU A 26 15.31 13.09 4.93
C GLU A 26 13.90 13.17 4.37
N SER A 27 12.92 13.10 5.27
CA SER A 27 11.54 13.37 4.93
C SER A 27 11.30 14.87 4.82
N SER A 28 10.48 15.27 3.87
CA SER A 28 9.98 16.63 3.72
C SER A 28 8.47 16.62 3.53
N ARG A 29 7.88 17.82 3.44
CA ARG A 29 6.45 17.95 3.22
C ARG A 29 6.05 17.20 1.92
N ARG A 30 5.21 16.18 2.06
CA ARG A 30 4.68 15.27 0.99
C ARG A 30 5.65 14.20 0.50
N PHE A 31 6.90 14.17 0.95
CA PHE A 31 7.90 13.19 0.51
C PHE A 31 8.54 12.55 1.73
N TRP A 32 8.12 11.34 2.09
CA TRP A 32 8.58 10.66 3.29
C TRP A 32 9.54 9.54 2.92
N THR A 33 10.58 9.38 3.74
CA THR A 33 11.44 8.19 3.67
C THR A 33 10.62 6.95 3.99
N TYR A 34 11.04 5.79 3.48
CA TYR A 34 10.42 4.51 3.83
C TYR A 34 10.42 4.29 5.35
N LYS A 35 11.51 4.65 6.03
CA LYS A 35 11.66 4.50 7.48
C LYS A 35 10.62 5.31 8.25
N ASP A 36 10.39 6.57 7.88
CA ASP A 36 9.44 7.43 8.58
C ASP A 36 7.98 7.00 8.31
N GLU A 37 7.69 6.57 7.08
CA GLU A 37 6.37 6.03 6.73
C GLU A 37 6.06 4.74 7.49
N VAL A 38 6.97 3.76 7.52
CA VAL A 38 6.79 2.53 8.29
C VAL A 38 6.63 2.82 9.77
N LYS A 39 7.42 3.74 10.32
CA LYS A 39 7.29 4.17 11.73
C LYS A 39 5.90 4.73 12.02
N LEU A 40 5.35 5.55 11.12
CA LEU A 40 3.99 6.07 11.26
C LEU A 40 2.97 4.93 11.22
N ILE A 41 3.05 4.03 10.24
CA ILE A 41 2.10 2.90 10.09
C ILE A 41 2.10 2.03 11.35
N LEU A 42 3.28 1.65 11.87
CA LEU A 42 3.40 0.85 13.09
C LEU A 42 2.83 1.57 14.31
N ASN A 43 3.04 2.88 14.43
CA ASN A 43 2.44 3.68 15.51
C ASN A 43 0.91 3.70 15.42
N LEU A 44 0.35 3.83 14.22
CA LEU A 44 -1.11 3.81 14.02
C LEU A 44 -1.71 2.44 14.32
N LEU A 45 -1.03 1.36 13.94
CA LEU A 45 -1.40 -0.01 14.28
C LEU A 45 -1.37 -0.25 15.79
N GLY A 46 -0.27 0.13 16.46
CA GLY A 46 -0.12 -0.01 17.92
C GLY A 46 -1.18 0.78 18.70
N ARG A 47 -1.61 1.92 18.17
CA ARG A 47 -2.71 2.74 18.73
C ARG A 47 -4.10 2.28 18.30
N LYS A 48 -4.21 1.22 17.49
CA LYS A 48 -5.48 0.71 16.92
C LYS A 48 -6.25 1.75 16.10
N LEU A 49 -5.56 2.77 15.58
CA LEU A 49 -6.12 3.80 14.69
C LEU A 49 -6.19 3.34 13.24
N LEU A 50 -5.41 2.31 12.89
CA LEU A 50 -5.45 1.66 11.59
C LEU A 50 -5.98 0.23 11.75
N LYS A 51 -7.13 -0.08 11.14
CA LYS A 51 -7.73 -1.42 11.12
C LYS A 51 -7.39 -2.12 9.81
N VAL A 52 -6.47 -3.08 9.87
CA VAL A 52 -5.97 -3.80 8.68
C VAL A 52 -6.44 -5.24 8.59
N GLN A 53 -7.08 -5.77 9.64
CA GLN A 53 -7.51 -7.17 9.66
C GLN A 53 -8.53 -7.47 8.56
N ASP A 54 -9.41 -6.52 8.27
CA ASP A 54 -10.43 -6.63 7.22
C ASP A 54 -9.85 -6.62 5.80
N LEU A 55 -8.56 -6.26 5.64
CA LEU A 55 -7.86 -6.35 4.36
C LEU A 55 -7.42 -7.80 4.05
N ILE A 56 -7.44 -8.69 5.05
CA ILE A 56 -6.99 -10.09 4.91
C ILE A 56 -8.22 -10.95 4.59
N THR A 57 -8.34 -11.33 3.32
CA THR A 57 -9.38 -12.24 2.85
C THR A 57 -9.05 -13.70 3.17
N ASP A 58 -7.79 -14.10 3.04
CA ASP A 58 -7.40 -15.51 3.19
C ASP A 58 -6.00 -15.67 3.82
N ARG A 59 -5.72 -16.85 4.37
CA ARG A 59 -4.41 -17.23 4.90
C ARG A 59 -4.09 -18.65 4.44
N LEU A 60 -3.13 -18.76 3.53
CA LEU A 60 -2.71 -20.02 2.93
C LEU A 60 -1.30 -20.38 3.39
N ARG A 61 -0.92 -21.65 3.31
CA ARG A 61 0.49 -22.04 3.51
C ARG A 61 1.33 -21.53 2.33
N PHE A 62 2.62 -21.34 2.53
CA PHE A 62 3.46 -20.76 1.49
C PHE A 62 3.59 -21.68 0.26
N GLU A 63 3.46 -22.98 0.44
CA GLU A 63 3.45 -23.99 -0.62
C GLU A 63 2.23 -23.84 -1.54
N GLU A 64 1.16 -23.21 -1.05
CA GLU A 64 -0.08 -22.94 -1.78
C GLU A 64 -0.04 -21.58 -2.50
N ALA A 65 1.15 -20.97 -2.64
CA ALA A 65 1.30 -19.66 -3.29
C ALA A 65 0.67 -19.60 -4.69
N ALA A 66 0.76 -20.67 -5.48
CA ALA A 66 0.13 -20.73 -6.80
C ALA A 66 -1.39 -20.53 -6.73
N GLU A 67 -2.05 -21.13 -5.73
CA GLU A 67 -3.48 -20.93 -5.50
C GLU A 67 -3.77 -19.48 -5.03
N ALA A 68 -2.94 -18.95 -4.13
CA ALA A 68 -3.06 -17.56 -3.66
C ALA A 68 -3.04 -16.57 -4.84
N TYR A 69 -2.07 -16.70 -5.74
CA TYR A 69 -1.98 -15.86 -6.94
C TYR A 69 -3.16 -16.10 -7.89
N ASN A 70 -3.61 -17.35 -8.07
CA ASN A 70 -4.77 -17.64 -8.89
C ASN A 70 -6.05 -16.94 -8.36
N LYS A 71 -6.27 -16.95 -7.04
CA LYS A 71 -7.37 -16.21 -6.39
C LYS A 71 -7.27 -14.70 -6.64
N LEU A 72 -6.08 -14.11 -6.50
CA LEU A 72 -5.86 -12.68 -6.76
C LEU A 72 -6.11 -12.29 -8.23
N ILE A 73 -5.83 -13.18 -9.18
CA ILE A 73 -6.04 -12.91 -10.61
C ILE A 73 -7.51 -13.09 -11.00
N ASN A 74 -8.15 -14.18 -10.54
CA ASN A 74 -9.42 -14.66 -11.09
C ASN A 74 -10.65 -14.43 -10.19
N ALA A 75 -10.48 -14.05 -8.93
CA ALA A 75 -11.57 -13.83 -7.97
C ALA A 75 -11.44 -12.48 -7.25
N LYS A 76 -11.18 -11.41 -8.01
CA LYS A 76 -10.88 -10.05 -7.51
C LYS A 76 -12.01 -9.43 -6.69
N GLU A 77 -13.24 -9.81 -6.99
CA GLU A 77 -14.44 -9.38 -6.27
C GLU A 77 -14.58 -10.05 -4.90
N LYS A 78 -13.86 -11.15 -4.67
CA LYS A 78 -13.85 -11.89 -3.39
C LYS A 78 -12.52 -11.82 -2.68
N THR A 79 -11.44 -11.39 -3.34
CA THR A 79 -10.07 -11.48 -2.84
C THR A 79 -9.39 -10.11 -2.84
N LEU A 80 -8.99 -9.66 -1.65
CA LEU A 80 -8.25 -8.40 -1.47
C LEU A 80 -6.80 -8.65 -1.04
N GLY A 81 -6.59 -9.33 0.07
CA GLY A 81 -5.26 -9.61 0.61
C GLY A 81 -5.15 -11.05 1.11
N ILE A 82 -4.09 -11.74 0.72
CA ILE A 82 -3.79 -13.10 1.18
C ILE A 82 -2.47 -13.06 1.95
N ILE A 83 -2.45 -13.67 3.15
CA ILE A 83 -1.20 -13.88 3.89
C ILE A 83 -0.70 -15.30 3.61
N LEU A 84 0.55 -15.42 3.15
CA LEU A 84 1.25 -16.70 3.08
C LEU A 84 1.90 -17.01 4.43
N LYS A 85 1.52 -18.13 5.04
CA LYS A 85 2.09 -18.65 6.28
C LYS A 85 3.36 -19.42 5.96
N TRP A 86 4.50 -18.89 6.40
CA TRP A 86 5.82 -19.49 6.14
C TRP A 86 6.26 -20.53 7.18
N LYS A 87 5.61 -20.53 8.34
CA LYS A 87 5.82 -21.52 9.40
C LYS A 87 4.47 -22.07 9.83
N GLU A 88 4.43 -23.36 10.12
CA GLU A 88 3.34 -23.97 10.88
C GLU A 88 3.52 -23.52 12.33
N ASN A 89 2.71 -22.55 12.75
CA ASN A 89 2.47 -22.28 14.17
C ASN A 89 1.19 -22.99 14.57
#